data_AF-A0A843EF28-F1
#
_entry.id   AF-A0A843EF28-F1
#
_cell.length_a   1.000
_cell.length_b   1.000
_cell.length_c   1.000
_cell.angle_alpha   90.00
_cell.angle_beta   90.00
_cell.angle_gamma   90.00
#
_symmetry.space_group_name_H-M   'P 1'
#
loop_
_entity.id
_entity.type
_entity.pdbx_description
1 polymer ?
#
loop_
_entity_poly.entity_id
_entity_poly.type
_entity_poly.pdbx_seq_one_letter_code
_entity_poly.pdbx_strand_id
1 'polypeptide(L)'
;AMHVCGNLNECFKEIAKFPIDILDCEFAGNNVNIGVLEENADLLKGKKLGFGCVDSAVNAVDDKEEVRALVERGIAAVGKENMLLDPDCGLRKVDIPIAMEKLKIISDLAKEFN
;
A
#
# COMPACT_ATOMS: atom_id res chain seq x y z
N ALA A 1 -14.16 5.09 -0.11
CA ALA A 1 -12.70 4.93 -0.28
C ALA A 1 -12.18 5.99 -1.24
N MET A 2 -10.92 6.39 -1.11
CA MET A 2 -10.20 7.25 -2.06
C MET A 2 -8.82 6.67 -2.29
N HIS A 3 -8.44 6.55 -3.56
CA HIS A 3 -7.13 6.09 -3.98
C HIS A 3 -6.27 7.28 -4.40
N VAL A 4 -5.00 7.32 -3.98
CA VAL A 4 -4.05 8.39 -4.24
C VAL A 4 -2.71 7.81 -4.70
N CYS A 5 -2.35 8.06 -5.95
CA CYS A 5 -1.01 7.78 -6.48
C CYS A 5 -0.07 8.98 -6.36
N GLY A 6 1.22 8.73 -6.45
CA GLY A 6 2.29 9.72 -6.40
C GLY A 6 2.87 9.96 -5.01
N ASN A 7 3.71 11.00 -4.92
CA ASN A 7 4.41 11.36 -3.70
C ASN A 7 3.48 12.03 -2.68
N LEU A 8 3.50 11.53 -1.44
CA LEU A 8 2.62 11.96 -0.36
C LEU A 8 3.18 13.10 0.53
N ASN A 9 4.46 13.45 0.42
CA ASN A 9 5.18 14.35 1.37
C ASN A 9 4.40 15.62 1.74
N GLU A 10 3.85 16.31 0.73
CA GLU A 10 3.25 17.64 0.93
C GLU A 10 1.71 17.59 1.04
N CYS A 11 1.08 16.46 0.71
CA CYS A 11 -0.37 16.37 0.57
C CYS A 11 -1.03 15.43 1.58
N PHE A 12 -0.28 14.49 2.20
CA PHE A 12 -0.86 13.45 3.07
C PHE A 12 -1.76 14.00 4.18
N LYS A 13 -1.32 15.08 4.85
CA LYS A 13 -2.07 15.69 5.96
C LYS A 13 -3.43 16.25 5.52
N GLU A 14 -3.52 16.82 4.32
CA GLU A 14 -4.77 17.35 3.80
C GLU A 14 -5.67 16.23 3.30
N ILE A 15 -5.09 15.24 2.63
CA ILE A 15 -5.78 14.04 2.13
C ILE A 15 -6.39 13.22 3.28
N ALA A 16 -5.68 13.06 4.40
CA ALA A 16 -6.17 12.34 5.56
C ALA A 16 -7.40 12.98 6.23
N LYS A 17 -7.66 14.28 6.00
CA LYS A 17 -8.85 14.98 6.55
C LYS A 17 -10.14 14.66 5.82
N PHE A 18 -10.09 14.06 4.63
CA PHE A 18 -11.29 13.79 3.85
C PHE A 18 -12.24 12.83 4.60
N PRO A 19 -13.57 13.01 4.46
CA PRO A 19 -14.57 12.18 5.12
C PRO A 19 -14.75 10.84 4.40
N ILE A 20 -13.70 10.00 4.46
CA ILE A 20 -13.62 8.67 3.84
C ILE A 20 -13.31 7.60 4.89
N ASP A 21 -13.77 6.37 4.64
CA ASP A 21 -13.50 5.22 5.51
C ASP A 21 -12.16 4.52 5.19
N ILE A 22 -11.71 4.59 3.94
CA ILE A 22 -10.48 3.94 3.45
C ILE A 22 -9.70 4.95 2.62
N LEU A 23 -8.47 5.24 3.04
CA LEU A 23 -7.47 5.93 2.23
C LEU A 23 -6.53 4.86 1.67
N ASP A 24 -6.38 4.83 0.36
CA ASP A 24 -5.58 3.85 -0.37
C ASP A 24 -4.43 4.59 -1.08
N CYS A 25 -3.20 4.14 -0.86
CA CYS A 25 -1.96 4.79 -1.28
C CYS A 25 -0.94 3.79 -1.84
N GLU A 26 -0.08 4.26 -2.73
CA GLU A 26 1.07 3.51 -3.25
C GLU A 26 2.28 3.54 -2.28
N PHE A 27 2.94 2.41 -2.07
CA PHE A 27 4.15 2.32 -1.23
C PHE A 27 5.30 1.54 -1.88
N ALA A 28 5.05 0.66 -2.86
CA ALA A 28 6.10 -0.13 -3.49
C ALA A 28 6.90 0.68 -4.52
N GLY A 29 6.22 1.41 -5.40
CA GLY A 29 6.84 2.26 -6.42
C GLY A 29 7.34 3.61 -5.88
N ASN A 30 7.11 3.92 -4.60
CA ASN A 30 7.44 5.20 -4.01
C ASN A 30 7.99 5.09 -2.58
N ASN A 31 9.32 4.95 -2.48
CA ASN A 31 10.04 4.76 -1.22
C ASN A 31 9.90 5.89 -0.20
N VAL A 32 9.42 7.07 -0.60
CA VAL A 32 9.19 8.20 0.31
C VAL A 32 7.90 7.99 1.12
N ASN A 33 6.88 7.39 0.50
CA ASN A 33 5.52 7.34 1.06
C ASN A 33 5.45 6.54 2.37
N ILE A 34 6.28 5.50 2.53
CA ILE A 34 6.30 4.73 3.77
C ILE A 34 6.80 5.56 4.96
N GLY A 35 7.79 6.44 4.75
CA GLY A 35 8.24 7.36 5.81
C GLY A 35 7.17 8.40 6.16
N VAL A 36 6.46 8.91 5.15
CA VAL A 36 5.31 9.82 5.36
C VAL A 36 4.23 9.16 6.19
N LEU A 37 3.90 7.89 5.90
CA LEU A 37 2.95 7.12 6.69
C LEU A 37 3.42 6.96 8.14
N GLU A 38 4.66 6.50 8.35
CA GLU A 38 5.24 6.28 9.69
C GLU A 38 5.21 7.56 10.55
N GLU A 39 5.53 8.71 9.96
CA GLU A 39 5.51 10.01 10.66
C GLU A 39 4.10 10.53 10.97
N ASN A 40 3.08 10.07 10.24
CA ASN A 40 1.74 10.66 10.26
C ASN A 40 0.61 9.64 10.50
N ALA A 41 0.92 8.43 10.96
CA ALA A 41 -0.04 7.32 11.11
C ALA A 41 -1.24 7.70 11.98
N ASP A 42 -1.05 8.54 13.01
CA ASP A 42 -2.12 9.04 13.88
C ASP A 42 -3.23 9.77 13.13
N LEU A 43 -2.95 10.36 11.96
CA LEU A 43 -3.94 11.04 11.12
C LEU A 43 -4.95 10.07 10.48
N LEU A 44 -4.64 8.77 10.44
CA LEU A 44 -5.51 7.73 9.92
C LEU A 44 -6.43 7.14 10.99
N LYS A 45 -6.42 7.64 12.22
CA LYS A 45 -7.28 7.14 13.30
C LYS A 45 -8.76 7.16 12.89
N GLY A 46 -9.39 5.98 12.93
CA GLY A 46 -10.78 5.80 12.51
C GLY A 46 -10.97 5.56 11.01
N LYS A 47 -9.88 5.41 10.24
CA LYS A 47 -9.87 5.01 8.83
C LYS A 47 -9.07 3.71 8.67
N LYS A 48 -9.34 2.99 7.60
CA LYS A 48 -8.44 1.94 7.11
C LYS A 48 -7.48 2.49 6.06
N LEU A 49 -6.32 1.85 5.96
CA LEU A 49 -5.32 2.07 4.94
C LEU A 49 -5.38 0.97 3.88
N GLY A 50 -5.62 1.31 2.61
CA GLY A 50 -5.21 0.50 1.47
C GLY A 50 -3.71 0.69 1.28
N PHE A 51 -2.97 -0.41 1.35
CA PHE A 51 -1.52 -0.43 1.39
C PHE A 51 -0.98 -1.09 0.12
N GLY A 52 -0.72 -0.25 -0.88
CA GLY A 52 -0.13 -0.62 -2.15
C GLY A 52 1.26 -1.22 -1.94
N CYS A 53 1.36 -2.55 -1.98
CA CYS A 53 2.59 -3.25 -1.61
C CYS A 53 3.33 -3.87 -2.79
N VAL A 54 2.79 -3.78 -4.00
CA VAL A 54 3.44 -4.23 -5.24
C VAL A 54 3.38 -3.14 -6.30
N ASP A 55 4.48 -2.96 -7.04
CA ASP A 55 4.64 -1.87 -7.98
C ASP A 55 3.85 -2.15 -9.27
N SER A 56 2.77 -1.40 -9.48
CA SER A 56 1.90 -1.54 -10.65
C SER A 56 2.44 -0.85 -11.92
N ALA A 57 3.50 -0.05 -11.82
CA ALA A 57 4.17 0.62 -12.93
C ALA A 57 5.25 -0.25 -13.59
N VAL A 58 5.74 -1.28 -12.90
CA VAL A 58 6.79 -2.18 -13.39
C VAL A 58 6.19 -3.48 -13.91
N ASN A 59 6.47 -3.80 -15.19
CA ASN A 59 6.08 -5.08 -15.81
C ASN A 59 7.06 -6.21 -15.46
N ALA A 60 7.25 -6.45 -14.15
CA ALA A 60 8.04 -7.53 -13.59
C ALA A 60 7.47 -7.92 -12.22
N VAL A 61 7.70 -9.16 -11.78
CA VAL A 61 7.24 -9.63 -10.46
C VAL A 61 8.13 -9.00 -9.38
N ASP A 62 7.52 -8.43 -8.34
CA ASP A 62 8.23 -7.86 -7.19
C ASP A 62 8.94 -8.96 -6.39
N ASP A 63 10.02 -8.60 -5.69
CA ASP A 63 10.65 -9.50 -4.75
C ASP A 63 9.75 -9.69 -3.51
N LYS A 64 9.41 -10.94 -3.19
CA LYS A 64 8.48 -11.23 -2.11
C LYS A 64 9.01 -10.81 -0.74
N GLU A 65 10.31 -10.88 -0.50
CA GLU A 65 10.90 -10.50 0.79
C GLU A 65 10.93 -8.97 0.95
N GLU A 66 11.18 -8.22 -0.13
CA GLU A 66 11.04 -6.76 -0.14
C GLU A 66 9.59 -6.33 0.14
N VAL A 67 8.62 -6.95 -0.53
CA VAL A 67 7.19 -6.69 -0.29
C VAL A 67 6.80 -7.03 1.16
N ARG A 68 7.29 -8.17 1.68
CA ARG A 68 7.06 -8.57 3.07
C ARG A 68 7.59 -7.52 4.04
N ALA A 69 8.83 -7.08 3.88
CA ALA A 69 9.44 -6.08 4.75
C ALA A 69 8.68 -4.74 4.71
N LEU A 70 8.19 -4.35 3.52
CA LEU A 70 7.35 -3.17 3.36
C LEU A 70 6.02 -3.31 4.10
N VAL A 71 5.36 -4.46 3.99
CA VAL A 71 4.11 -4.77 4.72
C VAL A 71 4.33 -4.77 6.24
N GLU A 72 5.43 -5.32 6.74
CA GLU A 72 5.75 -5.30 8.18
C GLU A 72 5.87 -3.86 8.71
N ARG A 73 6.47 -2.95 7.92
CA ARG A 73 6.52 -1.52 8.27
C ARG A 73 5.14 -0.88 8.30
N GLY A 74 4.30 -1.16 7.30
CA GLY A 74 2.91 -0.70 7.27
C GLY A 74 2.13 -1.17 8.50
N ILE A 75 2.23 -2.46 8.85
CA ILE A 75 1.60 -3.05 10.05
C ILE A 75 2.10 -2.36 11.31
N ALA A 76 3.41 -2.13 11.44
CA ALA A 76 3.98 -1.46 12.60
C ALA A 76 3.47 -0.02 12.76
N ALA A 77 3.19 0.67 11.65
CA ALA A 77 2.69 2.05 11.65
C ALA A 77 1.20 2.15 12.01
N VAL A 78 0.32 1.36 11.38
CA VAL A 78 -1.14 1.54 11.50
C VAL A 78 -1.89 0.41 12.20
N GLY A 79 -1.21 -0.71 12.49
CA GLY A 79 -1.84 -1.92 13.01
C GLY A 79 -2.45 -2.76 11.89
N LYS A 80 -2.29 -4.08 12.01
CA LYS A 80 -2.76 -5.06 11.02
C LYS A 80 -4.26 -4.95 10.73
N GLU A 81 -5.07 -4.71 11.76
CA GLU A 81 -6.53 -4.63 11.65
C GLU A 81 -7.03 -3.42 10.85
N ASN A 82 -6.20 -2.38 10.74
CA ASN A 82 -6.49 -1.16 10.01
C ASN A 82 -5.92 -1.16 8.59
N MET A 83 -5.21 -2.23 8.18
CA MET A 83 -4.52 -2.29 6.89
C MET A 83 -5.15 -3.32 5.94
N LEU A 84 -5.25 -2.97 4.67
CA LEU A 84 -5.71 -3.82 3.57
C LEU A 84 -4.61 -3.86 2.53
N LEU A 85 -4.17 -5.06 2.11
CA LEU A 85 -3.14 -5.19 1.08
C LEU A 85 -3.76 -5.13 -0.31
N ASP A 86 -3.16 -4.32 -1.18
CA ASP A 86 -3.53 -4.16 -2.58
C ASP A 86 -2.29 -3.81 -3.43
N PRO A 87 -2.43 -3.75 -4.78
CA PRO A 87 -1.40 -3.17 -5.63
C PRO A 87 -1.35 -1.65 -5.54
N ASP A 88 -0.20 -1.05 -5.83
CA ASP A 88 -0.04 0.41 -5.87
C ASP A 88 -1.07 1.16 -6.73
N CYS A 89 -1.59 0.51 -7.78
CA CYS A 89 -2.65 1.03 -8.62
C CYS A 89 -3.22 -0.12 -9.49
N GLY A 90 -4.06 0.22 -10.48
CA GLY A 90 -4.59 -0.75 -11.43
C GLY A 90 -3.50 -1.43 -12.28
N LEU A 91 -3.53 -2.77 -12.33
CA LEU A 91 -2.58 -3.61 -13.07
C LEU A 91 -2.79 -3.62 -14.60
N ARG A 92 -3.53 -2.66 -15.18
CA ARG A 92 -3.86 -2.64 -16.63
C ARG A 92 -2.62 -2.63 -17.53
N LYS A 93 -1.50 -2.09 -17.04
CA LYS A 93 -0.23 -1.94 -17.79
C LYS A 93 0.70 -3.15 -17.64
N VAL A 94 0.35 -4.10 -16.78
CA VAL A 94 1.14 -5.29 -16.48
C VAL A 94 0.56 -6.47 -17.27
N ASP A 95 1.43 -7.33 -17.79
CA ASP A 95 0.98 -8.53 -18.51
C ASP A 95 0.24 -9.47 -17.56
N ILE A 96 -0.81 -10.14 -18.05
CA ILE A 96 -1.68 -11.00 -17.23
C ILE A 96 -0.88 -12.01 -16.38
N PRO A 97 0.11 -12.74 -16.92
CA PRO A 97 0.89 -13.67 -16.10
C PRO A 97 1.62 -12.98 -14.94
N ILE A 98 2.19 -11.79 -15.16
CA ILE A 98 2.91 -11.03 -14.14
C ILE A 98 1.92 -10.47 -13.11
N ALA A 99 0.77 -9.96 -13.56
CA ALA A 99 -0.29 -9.48 -12.68
C ALA A 99 -0.80 -10.59 -11.75
N MET A 100 -0.95 -11.82 -12.25
CA MET A 100 -1.34 -12.97 -11.43
C MET A 100 -0.30 -13.30 -10.36
N GLU A 101 1.00 -13.23 -10.68
CA GLU A 101 2.07 -13.46 -9.69
C GLU A 101 2.13 -12.34 -8.63
N LYS A 102 1.95 -11.07 -9.01
CA LYS A 102 1.83 -9.95 -8.05
C LYS A 102 0.66 -10.16 -7.10
N LEU A 103 -0.51 -10.53 -7.62
CA LEU A 103 -1.69 -10.85 -6.79
C LEU A 103 -1.47 -12.08 -5.90
N LYS A 104 -0.69 -13.06 -6.36
CA LYS A 104 -0.31 -14.22 -5.55
C LYS A 104 0.57 -13.82 -4.37
N ILE A 105 1.54 -12.92 -4.57
CA ILE A 105 2.37 -12.37 -3.48
C ILE A 105 1.48 -11.71 -2.43
N ILE A 106 0.56 -10.82 -2.84
CA ILE A 106 -0.40 -10.17 -1.94
C ILE A 106 -1.22 -11.21 -1.18
N SER A 107 -1.79 -12.20 -1.87
CA SER A 107 -2.62 -13.22 -1.22
C SER A 107 -1.83 -14.09 -0.24
N ASP A 108 -0.59 -14.44 -0.56
CA ASP A 108 0.28 -15.23 0.30
C ASP A 108 0.62 -14.46 1.59
N LEU A 109 0.98 -13.17 1.46
CA LEU A 109 1.29 -12.31 2.62
C LEU A 109 0.05 -12.02 3.46
N ALA A 110 -1.10 -11.76 2.83
CA ALA A 110 -2.36 -11.55 3.54
C ALA A 110 -2.73 -12.77 4.39
N LYS A 111 -2.42 -14.00 3.96
CA LYS A 111 -2.60 -15.22 4.76
C LYS A 111 -1.55 -15.37 5.85
N GLU A 112 -0.31 -15.02 5.55
CA GLU A 112 0.80 -15.11 6.51
C GLU A 112 0.62 -14.18 7.70
N PHE A 113 0.15 -12.96 7.45
CA PHE A 113 -0.09 -12.00 8.51
C PHE A 113 -1.45 -12.19 9.18
N ASN A 114 -2.38 -13.03 8.68
CA ASN A 114 -3.73 -13.23 9.21
C ASN A 114 -3.79 -14.09 10.48
#